data_AF-A0A8X6KKC6-F1
#
_entry.id   AF-A0A8X6KKC6-F1
#
_cell.length_a   1.000
_cell.length_b   1.000
_cell.length_c   1.000
_cell.angle_alpha   90.00
_cell.angle_beta   90.00
_cell.angle_gamma   90.00
#
_symmetry.space_group_name_H-M   'P 1'
#
loop_
_entity.id
_entity.type
_entity.pdbx_description
1 polymer ?
#
loop_
_entity_poly.entity_id
_entity_poly.type
_entity_poly.pdbx_seq_one_letter_code
_entity_poly.pdbx_strand_id
1 'polypeptide(L)'
;MEKLFESIGEHPEPEEAEITGSIPDWVEGHLFRAGPAKWDFEDGFSLNHYSDGTSLMYKFTIEKGNVTVKTKFLDSEAYQKLLQFNRPIFTEYGTRSYPDLCKSIFQRERGGQIVEKLLETIPSFFNWAMCYGGGPLLA
;
A
#
# COMPACT_ATOMS: atom_id res chain seq x y z
N MET A 1 -13.30 -16.32 -13.43
CA MET A 1 -12.02 -15.60 -13.55
C MET A 1 -12.12 -14.21 -12.93
N GLU A 2 -13.31 -13.60 -12.88
CA GLU A 2 -13.56 -12.26 -12.33
C GLU A 2 -13.19 -12.12 -10.83
N LYS A 3 -13.50 -13.12 -10.00
CA LYS A 3 -13.17 -13.12 -8.55
C LYS A 3 -11.69 -12.91 -8.18
N LEU A 4 -10.76 -13.13 -9.11
CA LEU A 4 -9.32 -12.96 -8.83
C LEU A 4 -8.87 -11.48 -8.86
N PHE A 5 -9.69 -10.60 -9.43
CA PHE A 5 -9.38 -9.19 -9.65
C PHE A 5 -10.29 -8.26 -8.82
N GLU A 6 -10.96 -8.81 -7.82
CA GLU A 6 -11.80 -8.06 -6.90
C GLU A 6 -10.96 -7.56 -5.72
N SER A 7 -11.15 -6.28 -5.37
CA SER A 7 -10.51 -5.70 -4.20
C SER A 7 -11.05 -6.33 -2.92
N ILE A 8 -10.17 -6.84 -2.06
CA ILE A 8 -10.51 -7.42 -0.76
C ILE A 8 -9.89 -6.62 0.39
N GLY A 9 -10.45 -6.76 1.59
CA GLY A 9 -9.90 -6.20 2.81
C GLY A 9 -8.84 -7.11 3.46
N GLU A 10 -8.13 -6.56 4.43
CA GLU A 10 -7.27 -7.36 5.31
C GLU A 10 -8.05 -7.92 6.51
N HIS A 11 -7.62 -9.08 6.98
CA HIS A 11 -8.15 -9.80 8.13
C HIS A 11 -6.96 -10.10 9.06
N PRO A 12 -6.55 -9.13 9.90
CA PRO A 12 -5.32 -9.25 10.70
C PRO A 12 -5.45 -10.28 11.83
N GLU A 13 -6.68 -10.51 12.31
CA GLU A 13 -6.99 -11.54 13.28
C GLU A 13 -7.02 -12.92 12.61
N PRO A 14 -6.44 -13.97 13.24
CA PRO A 14 -6.48 -15.31 12.69
C PRO A 14 -7.92 -15.86 12.62
N GLU A 15 -8.31 -16.32 11.43
CA GLU A 15 -9.57 -16.99 11.18
C GLU A 15 -9.33 -18.49 10.92
N GLU A 16 -10.14 -19.36 11.52
CA GLU A 16 -10.07 -20.81 11.33
C GLU A 16 -10.56 -21.19 9.93
N ALA A 17 -9.79 -21.99 9.21
CA ALA A 17 -10.16 -22.50 7.90
C ALA A 17 -10.98 -23.79 8.02
N GLU A 18 -12.00 -23.93 7.17
CA GLU A 18 -12.72 -25.20 7.02
C GLU A 18 -11.84 -26.23 6.30
N ILE A 19 -11.53 -27.34 6.98
CA ILE A 19 -10.70 -28.42 6.44
C ILE A 19 -11.58 -29.50 5.83
N THR A 20 -11.39 -29.77 4.54
CA THR A 20 -11.93 -30.96 3.87
C THR A 20 -10.82 -32.00 3.72
N GLY A 21 -11.00 -33.18 4.33
CA GLY A 21 -9.98 -34.24 4.36
C GLY A 21 -9.15 -34.22 5.63
N SER A 22 -7.88 -34.62 5.55
CA SER A 22 -6.94 -34.60 6.68
C SER A 22 -5.60 -34.00 6.29
N ILE A 23 -5.04 -33.18 7.19
CA ILE A 23 -3.69 -32.66 7.07
C ILE A 23 -2.73 -33.68 7.68
N PRO A 24 -1.65 -34.10 6.99
CA PRO A 24 -0.70 -35.04 7.56
C PRO A 24 -0.02 -34.49 8.81
N ASP A 25 0.15 -35.33 9.83
CA ASP A 25 0.71 -34.95 11.14
C ASP A 25 2.12 -34.36 11.09
N TRP A 26 2.87 -34.63 10.02
CA TRP A 26 4.22 -34.11 9.82
C TRP A 26 4.24 -32.69 9.20
N VAL A 27 3.09 -32.18 8.75
CA VAL A 27 2.97 -30.83 8.17
C VAL A 27 2.66 -29.85 9.28
N GLU A 28 3.70 -29.16 9.75
CA GLU A 28 3.57 -28.07 10.72
C GLU A 28 4.38 -26.85 10.27
N GLY A 29 3.85 -25.67 10.55
CA GLY A 29 4.56 -24.41 10.34
C GLY A 29 3.72 -23.33 9.69
N HIS A 30 4.39 -22.50 8.89
CA HIS A 30 3.78 -21.30 8.31
C HIS A 30 4.02 -21.23 6.81
N LEU A 31 2.94 -21.11 6.03
CA LEU A 31 3.01 -20.80 4.61
C LEU A 31 2.70 -19.32 4.40
N PHE A 32 3.64 -18.60 3.82
CA PHE A 32 3.49 -17.19 3.44
C PHE A 32 3.28 -17.10 1.94
N ARG A 33 2.25 -16.36 1.53
CA ARG A 33 1.90 -16.10 0.12
C ARG A 33 1.69 -14.60 -0.05
N ALA A 34 2.29 -14.00 -1.06
CA ALA A 34 2.02 -12.61 -1.43
C ALA A 34 1.24 -12.57 -2.75
N GLY A 35 0.33 -11.60 -2.87
CA GLY A 35 -0.42 -11.34 -4.10
C GLY A 35 -1.02 -9.93 -4.08
N PRO A 36 -1.43 -9.41 -5.25
CA PRO A 36 -2.18 -8.17 -5.32
C PRO A 36 -3.60 -8.42 -4.79
N ALA A 37 -4.17 -7.46 -4.07
CA ALA A 37 -5.48 -7.65 -3.44
C ALA A 37 -6.38 -6.41 -3.41
N LYS A 38 -5.88 -5.22 -3.73
CA LYS A 38 -6.70 -4.01 -3.80
C LYS A 38 -6.29 -3.14 -4.97
N TRP A 39 -7.26 -2.84 -5.83
CA TRP A 39 -7.12 -1.97 -6.99
C TRP A 39 -7.98 -0.71 -6.86
N ASP A 40 -9.10 -0.79 -6.15
CA ASP A 40 -10.12 0.27 -6.08
C ASP A 40 -10.00 1.11 -4.80
N PHE A 41 -10.17 2.43 -4.95
CA PHE A 41 -10.08 3.43 -3.88
C PHE A 41 -11.34 4.29 -3.79
N GLU A 42 -11.52 4.99 -2.66
CA GLU A 42 -12.80 5.56 -2.23
C GLU A 42 -13.42 6.59 -3.19
N ASP A 43 -12.61 7.27 -3.99
CA ASP A 43 -13.05 8.30 -4.93
C ASP A 43 -13.24 7.78 -6.37
N GLY A 44 -13.36 6.46 -6.53
CA GLY A 44 -13.62 5.81 -7.81
C GLY A 44 -12.38 5.61 -8.68
N PHE A 45 -11.19 5.88 -8.15
CA PHE A 45 -9.95 5.54 -8.82
C PHE A 45 -9.63 4.06 -8.67
N SER A 46 -9.19 3.45 -9.77
CA SER A 46 -8.72 2.08 -9.80
C SER A 46 -7.38 1.96 -10.53
N LEU A 47 -6.56 1.04 -10.06
CA LEU A 47 -5.32 0.66 -10.72
C LEU A 47 -5.61 -0.11 -12.02
N ASN A 48 -4.84 0.16 -13.07
CA ASN A 48 -5.14 -0.25 -14.44
C ASN A 48 -4.60 -1.64 -14.82
N HIS A 49 -3.75 -2.24 -14.00
CA HIS A 49 -3.10 -3.51 -14.31
C HIS A 49 -3.14 -4.48 -13.13
N TYR A 50 -3.21 -5.78 -13.44
CA TYR A 50 -3.24 -6.85 -12.46
C TYR A 50 -2.11 -6.72 -11.43
N SER A 51 -0.88 -6.53 -11.91
CA SER A 51 0.32 -6.45 -11.06
C SER A 51 0.49 -5.14 -10.31
N ASP A 52 -0.44 -4.18 -10.45
CA ASP A 52 -0.37 -2.90 -9.72
C ASP A 52 -1.08 -2.96 -8.37
N GLY A 53 -1.99 -3.94 -8.19
CA GLY A 53 -2.80 -4.04 -6.98
C GLY A 53 -1.93 -4.12 -5.73
N THR A 54 -2.36 -3.47 -4.65
CA THR A 54 -1.55 -3.39 -3.44
C THR A 54 -1.28 -4.78 -2.88
N SER A 55 -0.05 -5.01 -2.42
CA SER A 55 0.38 -6.33 -1.98
C SER A 55 -0.27 -6.69 -0.65
N LEU A 56 -1.00 -7.81 -0.63
CA LEU A 56 -1.53 -8.46 0.56
C LEU A 56 -0.73 -9.73 0.85
N MET A 57 -0.35 -9.86 2.12
CA MET A 57 0.35 -11.01 2.64
C MET A 57 -0.65 -11.94 3.32
N TYR A 58 -0.73 -13.19 2.85
CA TYR A 58 -1.48 -14.28 3.47
C TYR A 58 -0.54 -15.17 4.29
N LYS A 59 -0.84 -15.35 5.57
CA LYS A 59 -0.17 -16.33 6.43
C LYS A 59 -1.15 -17.45 6.75
N PHE A 60 -0.79 -18.67 6.36
CA PHE A 60 -1.44 -19.90 6.81
C PHE A 60 -0.59 -20.49 7.93
N THR A 61 -1.17 -20.68 9.11
CA THR A 61 -0.51 -21.34 10.24
C THR A 61 -1.11 -22.73 10.36
N ILE A 62 -0.29 -23.77 10.20
CA ILE A 62 -0.69 -25.17 10.23
C ILE A 62 -0.12 -25.80 11.49
N GLU A 63 -0.99 -26.20 12.42
CA GLU A 63 -0.60 -26.79 13.70
C GLU A 63 -1.60 -27.87 14.12
N LYS A 64 -1.12 -29.08 14.41
CA LYS A 64 -1.94 -30.19 14.91
C LYS A 64 -3.19 -30.48 14.06
N GLY A 65 -3.04 -30.42 12.74
CA GLY A 65 -4.14 -30.65 11.80
C GLY A 65 -5.15 -29.50 11.64
N ASN A 66 -4.96 -28.37 12.32
CA ASN A 66 -5.77 -27.16 12.16
C ASN A 66 -5.03 -26.13 11.29
N VAL A 67 -5.78 -25.24 10.64
CA VAL A 67 -5.23 -24.15 9.84
C VAL A 67 -5.91 -22.84 10.20
N THR A 68 -5.12 -21.87 10.63
CA THR A 68 -5.59 -20.48 10.73
C THR A 68 -5.02 -19.65 9.60
N VAL A 69 -5.83 -18.74 9.08
CA VAL A 69 -5.47 -17.80 8.02
C VAL A 69 -5.54 -16.40 8.58
N LYS A 70 -4.52 -15.59 8.29
CA LYS A 70 -4.59 -14.14 8.49
C LYS A 70 -4.02 -13.43 7.28
N THR A 71 -4.53 -12.24 7.03
CA THR A 71 -4.07 -11.39 5.93
C THR A 71 -3.73 -9.99 6.42
N LYS A 72 -2.71 -9.39 5.82
CA LYS A 72 -2.31 -8.00 6.11
C LYS A 72 -1.71 -7.36 4.88
N PHE A 73 -2.04 -6.10 4.62
CA PHE A 73 -1.37 -5.35 3.57
C PHE A 73 0.10 -5.14 3.92
N LEU A 74 0.95 -5.23 2.89
CA LEU A 74 2.36 -4.93 3.05
C LEU A 74 2.51 -3.43 3.31
N ASP A 75 3.09 -3.09 4.46
CA ASP A 75 3.35 -1.72 4.88
C ASP A 75 4.56 -1.13 4.13
N SER A 76 4.37 -0.90 2.83
CA SER A 76 5.36 -0.27 1.97
C SER A 76 5.13 1.23 1.88
N GLU A 77 6.18 1.99 1.56
CA GLU A 77 6.05 3.43 1.32
C GLU A 77 5.03 3.74 0.21
N ALA A 78 5.01 2.92 -0.85
CA ALA A 78 4.04 3.05 -1.93
C ALA A 78 2.60 2.87 -1.44
N TYR A 79 2.36 1.86 -0.60
CA TYR A 79 1.04 1.62 0.01
C TYR A 79 0.63 2.76 0.94
N GLN A 80 1.52 3.22 1.82
CA GLN A 80 1.24 4.34 2.73
C GLN A 80 0.89 5.63 1.98
N LYS A 81 1.66 5.97 0.94
CA LYS A 81 1.38 7.14 0.10
C LYS A 81 0.09 6.97 -0.69
N LEU A 82 -0.18 5.77 -1.19
CA LEU A 82 -1.41 5.47 -1.90
C LEU A 82 -2.65 5.63 -1.00
N LEU A 83 -2.59 5.18 0.26
CA LEU A 83 -3.65 5.43 1.25
C LEU A 83 -3.79 6.90 1.62
N GLN A 84 -2.68 7.62 1.76
CA GLN A 84 -2.69 9.04 2.14
C GLN A 84 -3.35 9.93 1.07
N PHE A 85 -3.08 9.65 -0.22
CA PHE A 85 -3.52 10.50 -1.33
C PHE A 85 -4.66 9.89 -2.15
N ASN A 86 -5.08 8.66 -1.86
CA ASN A 86 -5.96 7.83 -2.70
C ASN A 86 -5.47 7.71 -4.16
N ARG A 87 -4.18 7.97 -4.42
CA ARG A 87 -3.55 7.98 -5.74
C ARG A 87 -2.13 7.45 -5.67
N PRO A 88 -1.65 6.74 -6.70
CA PRO A 88 -0.29 6.25 -6.73
C PRO A 88 0.68 7.43 -6.91
N ILE A 89 1.52 7.68 -5.91
CA ILE A 89 2.62 8.66 -5.99
C ILE A 89 3.82 8.06 -6.73
N PHE A 90 3.97 6.74 -6.67
CA PHE A 90 4.95 5.98 -7.44
C PHE A 90 4.30 5.39 -8.68
N THR A 91 5.06 5.27 -9.76
CA THR A 91 4.56 4.61 -10.97
C THR A 91 4.62 3.12 -10.75
N GLU A 92 3.46 2.47 -10.82
CA GLU A 92 3.35 1.02 -10.79
C GLU A 92 3.60 0.46 -12.21
N TYR A 93 3.37 -0.83 -12.44
CA TYR A 93 3.66 -1.46 -13.71
C TYR A 93 2.78 -0.91 -14.87
N GLY A 94 1.47 -0.84 -14.67
CA GLY A 94 0.50 -0.35 -15.68
C GLY A 94 -0.20 0.95 -15.31
N THR A 95 0.07 1.52 -14.14
CA THR A 95 -0.58 2.72 -13.65
C THR A 95 0.44 3.81 -13.40
N ARG A 96 0.32 4.91 -14.15
CA ARG A 96 1.21 6.06 -13.99
C ARG A 96 0.97 6.74 -12.65
N SER A 97 2.07 7.19 -12.03
CA SER A 97 1.99 8.02 -10.84
C SER A 97 1.26 9.33 -11.12
N TYR A 98 0.49 9.78 -10.15
CA TYR A 98 0.02 11.15 -10.11
C TYR A 98 1.19 12.10 -9.77
N PRO A 99 1.33 13.25 -10.45
CA PRO A 99 2.41 14.17 -10.17
C PRO A 99 2.29 14.68 -8.73
N ASP A 100 3.34 14.44 -7.96
CA ASP A 100 3.53 15.08 -6.67
C ASP A 100 3.63 16.60 -6.90
N LEU A 101 2.62 17.34 -6.41
CA LEU A 101 2.52 18.78 -6.54
C LEU A 101 3.80 19.45 -6.04
N CYS A 102 4.39 18.96 -4.95
CA CYS A 102 5.62 19.49 -4.40
C CYS A 102 6.80 19.33 -5.37
N LYS A 103 7.00 18.12 -5.92
CA LYS A 103 8.09 17.88 -6.90
C LYS A 103 7.91 18.71 -8.16
N SER A 104 6.67 18.90 -8.62
CA SER A 104 6.38 19.70 -9.82
C SER A 104 6.69 21.19 -9.63
N ILE A 105 6.41 21.74 -8.45
CA ILE A 105 6.72 23.13 -8.10
C ILE A 105 8.24 23.28 -7.97
N PHE A 106 8.91 22.47 -7.15
CA PHE A 106 10.36 22.55 -6.94
C PHE A 106 11.20 22.23 -8.19
N GLN A 107 10.75 21.34 -9.09
CA GLN A 107 11.45 21.11 -10.37
C GLN A 107 11.28 22.28 -11.33
N ARG A 108 10.10 22.90 -11.37
CA ARG A 108 9.82 24.07 -12.22
C ARG A 108 10.55 25.32 -11.73
N GLU A 109 10.83 25.38 -10.44
CA GLU A 109 11.49 26.49 -9.76
C GLU A 109 13.01 26.54 -9.89
N ARG A 110 13.65 25.49 -10.44
CA ARG A 110 15.06 25.58 -10.90
C ARG A 110 15.25 26.50 -12.13
N GLY A 111 14.18 27.14 -12.63
CA GLY A 111 14.22 28.03 -13.79
C GLY A 111 13.52 29.40 -13.65
N GLY A 112 13.03 29.83 -12.47
CA GLY A 112 12.27 31.08 -12.40
C GLY A 112 12.21 31.76 -11.03
N GLN A 113 12.49 33.07 -11.01
CA GLN A 113 12.57 34.03 -9.90
C GLN A 113 11.32 34.19 -9.00
N ILE A 114 10.34 33.28 -9.04
CA ILE A 114 9.04 33.43 -8.38
C ILE A 114 9.05 32.87 -6.95
N VAL A 115 10.05 32.06 -6.61
CA VAL A 115 10.12 31.26 -5.38
C VAL A 115 10.36 32.09 -4.12
N GLU A 116 11.21 33.13 -4.19
CA GLU A 116 11.59 33.91 -3.00
C GLU A 116 10.37 34.53 -2.30
N LYS A 117 9.38 35.00 -3.07
CA LYS A 117 8.16 35.59 -2.48
C LYS A 117 7.19 34.58 -1.89
N LEU A 118 7.16 33.34 -2.40
CA LEU A 118 6.25 32.31 -1.88
C LEU A 118 6.84 31.58 -0.66
N LEU A 119 8.16 31.34 -0.66
CA LEU A 119 8.86 30.71 0.48
C LEU A 119 8.99 31.62 1.71
N GLU A 120 8.98 32.95 1.54
CA GLU A 120 8.91 33.87 2.67
C GLU A 120 7.53 33.89 3.37
N THR A 121 6.47 33.44 2.69
CA THR A 121 5.10 33.45 3.24
C THR A 121 4.72 32.13 3.91
N ILE A 122 5.44 31.04 3.63
CA ILE A 122 5.13 29.70 4.13
C ILE A 122 6.33 29.21 4.96
N PRO A 123 6.19 28.97 6.28
CA PRO A 123 7.30 28.49 7.11
C PRO A 123 7.91 27.22 6.51
N SER A 124 9.24 27.13 6.49
CA SER A 124 9.99 25.97 5.96
C SER A 124 9.52 24.62 6.52
N PHE A 125 8.97 24.62 7.74
CA PHE A 125 8.34 23.47 8.39
C PHE A 125 7.07 22.96 7.66
N PHE A 126 6.27 23.87 7.09
CA PHE A 126 5.00 23.55 6.45
C PHE A 126 5.20 22.83 5.10
N ASN A 127 6.26 23.18 4.38
CA ASN A 127 6.60 22.55 3.11
C ASN A 127 7.16 21.12 3.32
N TRP A 128 7.94 20.90 4.38
CA TRP A 128 8.43 19.56 4.73
C TRP A 128 7.30 18.65 5.26
N ALA A 129 6.41 19.17 6.09
CA ALA A 129 5.26 18.42 6.62
C ALA A 129 4.24 18.04 5.53
N MET A 130 3.97 18.92 4.56
CA MET A 130 3.06 18.62 3.45
C MET A 130 3.65 17.59 2.46
N CYS A 131 4.94 17.67 2.15
CA CYS A 131 5.53 16.83 1.10
C CYS A 131 6.09 15.49 1.62
N TYR A 132 6.60 15.45 2.86
CA TYR A 132 7.36 14.32 3.40
C TYR A 132 6.81 13.76 4.70
N GLY A 133 5.56 14.06 5.07
CA GLY A 133 4.94 13.69 6.34
C GLY A 133 4.96 12.19 6.70
N GLY A 134 6.13 11.68 7.09
CA GLY A 134 6.33 10.80 8.22
C GLY A 134 6.92 11.67 9.31
N GLY A 135 6.21 11.80 10.44
CA GLY A 135 6.78 12.47 11.61
C GLY A 135 8.06 11.75 12.06
N PRO A 136 8.94 12.42 12.82
CA PRO A 136 10.02 11.70 13.48
C PRO A 136 9.39 10.65 14.41
N LEU A 137 9.81 9.39 14.26
CA LEU A 137 9.79 8.43 15.36
C LEU A 137 10.60 9.08 16.49
N LEU A 138 9.91 9.71 17.43
CA LEU A 138 10.47 10.06 18.73
C LEU A 138 10.18 8.89 19.66
N ALA A 139 11.29 8.35 20.18
CA ALA A 139 11.35 7.49 21.35
C ALA A 139 10.73 8.17 22.58
#